data_AF-F4NV46-F1
#
_entry.id   AF-F4NV46-F1
#
_cell.length_a   1.000
_cell.length_b   1.000
_cell.length_c   1.000
_cell.angle_alpha   90.00
_cell.angle_beta   90.00
_cell.angle_gamma   90.00
#
_symmetry.space_group_name_H-M   'P 1'
#
loop_
_entity.id
_entity.type
_entity.pdbx_description
1 polymer ?
#
loop_
_entity_poly.entity_id
_entity_poly.type
_entity_poly.pdbx_seq_one_letter_code
_entity_poly.pdbx_strand_id
1 'polypeptide(L)'
;MSRVATVGLFMVLFLLLSFPQGSLDIYKESLFQHYRTTLQDPFLDIPTPRIKWVDPIRLVRHEHTSRAHLESLLAYLQTIPPNSPIPVPVVTASHPQVILDGHHRVSASRILGLKLIPVWEVDDLDEIDNWDKTLVRCYAQSNGLRMALHEVTRRAREGNIDWGIKGTRHVAHFPLSRPQASGEMFIEVALERVTPRVNWGSWISSNDVSSRMNDIAVPNIGSREHVRVPGIKV
;
A
#
# COMPACT_ATOMS: atom_id res chain seq x y z
N MET A 1 3.92 53.92 -7.33
CA MET A 1 4.11 52.45 -7.45
C MET A 1 3.80 52.04 -8.88
N SER A 2 4.76 51.38 -9.53
CA SER A 2 4.82 51.20 -10.99
C SER A 2 3.76 50.22 -11.51
N ARG A 3 2.99 50.64 -12.52
CA ARG A 3 1.96 49.82 -13.21
C ARG A 3 2.52 48.50 -13.75
N VAL A 4 3.84 48.40 -13.96
CA VAL A 4 4.54 47.22 -14.46
C VAL A 4 4.52 46.05 -13.46
N ALA A 5 4.52 46.34 -12.15
CA ALA A 5 4.51 45.29 -11.12
C ALA A 5 3.16 44.54 -11.06
N THR A 6 2.06 45.24 -11.34
CA THR A 6 0.71 44.67 -11.31
C THR A 6 0.47 43.67 -12.45
N VAL A 7 1.01 43.93 -13.65
CA VAL A 7 0.82 43.05 -14.82
C VAL A 7 1.59 41.74 -14.65
N GLY A 8 2.80 41.80 -14.09
CA GLY A 8 3.60 40.60 -13.81
C GLY A 8 2.92 39.66 -12.81
N LEU A 9 2.30 40.20 -11.76
CA LEU A 9 1.62 39.39 -10.75
C LEU A 9 0.39 38.66 -11.31
N PHE A 10 -0.40 39.32 -12.16
CA PHE A 10 -1.56 38.70 -12.80
C PHE A 10 -1.16 37.60 -13.79
N MET A 11 -0.05 37.76 -14.51
CA MET A 11 0.40 36.75 -15.46
C MET A 11 0.90 35.48 -14.75
N VAL A 12 1.59 35.61 -13.62
CA VAL A 12 2.02 34.48 -12.79
C VAL A 12 0.80 33.78 -12.16
N LEU A 13 -0.18 34.52 -11.67
CA LEU A 13 -1.40 33.94 -11.11
C LEU A 13 -2.23 33.21 -12.18
N PHE A 14 -2.32 33.76 -13.39
CA PHE A 14 -3.00 33.11 -14.51
C PHE A 14 -2.27 31.83 -14.96
N LEU A 15 -0.94 31.84 -15.00
CA LEU A 15 -0.15 30.62 -15.27
C LEU A 15 -0.35 29.53 -14.21
N LEU A 16 -0.48 29.90 -12.94
CA LEU A 16 -0.76 28.94 -11.85
C LEU A 16 -2.19 28.39 -11.88
N LEU A 17 -3.16 29.19 -12.34
CA LEU A 17 -4.57 28.79 -12.48
C LEU A 17 -4.86 28.04 -13.79
N SER A 18 -3.97 28.14 -14.77
CA SER A 18 -4.10 27.47 -16.08
C SER A 18 -3.48 26.07 -16.12
N PHE A 19 -2.90 25.58 -15.01
CA PHE A 19 -2.45 24.20 -14.94
C PHE A 19 -3.68 23.27 -15.03
N PRO A 20 -3.81 22.47 -16.10
CA PRO A 20 -4.99 21.66 -16.30
C PRO A 20 -5.05 20.58 -15.23
N GLN A 21 -6.18 20.48 -14.52
CA GLN A 21 -6.46 19.42 -13.55
C GLN A 21 -6.24 18.00 -14.13
N GLY A 22 -6.23 17.85 -15.46
CA GLY A 22 -5.91 16.60 -16.15
C GLY A 22 -4.47 16.08 -15.96
N SER A 23 -3.50 16.90 -15.52
CA SER A 23 -2.13 16.39 -15.33
C SER A 23 -2.01 15.43 -14.14
N LEU A 24 -2.92 15.49 -13.17
CA LEU A 24 -2.89 14.67 -11.97
C LEU A 24 -3.55 13.29 -12.19
N ASP A 25 -4.58 13.23 -13.03
CA ASP A 25 -5.18 11.97 -13.47
C ASP A 25 -4.26 11.21 -14.41
N ILE A 26 -3.51 11.91 -15.27
CA ILE A 26 -2.43 11.29 -16.08
C ILE A 26 -1.32 10.73 -15.18
N TYR A 27 -0.95 11.41 -14.09
CA TYR A 27 0.04 10.88 -13.13
C TYR A 27 -0.47 9.68 -12.34
N LYS A 28 -1.75 9.66 -11.94
CA LYS A 28 -2.38 8.48 -11.30
C LYS A 28 -2.46 7.31 -12.26
N GLU A 29 -2.99 7.51 -13.47
CA GLU A 29 -3.10 6.48 -14.50
C GLU A 29 -1.71 5.96 -14.90
N SER A 30 -0.72 6.84 -15.02
CA SER A 30 0.68 6.47 -15.29
C SER A 30 1.33 5.73 -14.12
N LEU A 31 1.03 6.06 -12.86
CA LEU A 31 1.49 5.30 -11.69
C LEU A 31 0.82 3.93 -11.65
N PHE A 32 -0.50 3.86 -11.88
CA PHE A 32 -1.24 2.59 -11.98
C PHE A 32 -0.72 1.71 -13.12
N GLN A 33 -0.47 2.27 -14.31
CA GLN A 33 0.15 1.57 -15.45
C GLN A 33 1.60 1.16 -15.15
N HIS A 34 2.40 2.04 -14.53
CA HIS A 34 3.79 1.72 -14.16
C HIS A 34 3.83 0.57 -13.14
N TYR A 35 2.99 0.59 -12.10
CA TYR A 35 2.89 -0.51 -11.14
C TYR A 35 2.31 -1.79 -11.74
N ARG A 36 1.41 -1.68 -12.73
CA ARG A 36 0.98 -2.81 -13.54
C ARG A 36 2.16 -3.43 -14.29
N THR A 37 3.09 -2.63 -14.83
CA THR A 37 4.28 -3.15 -15.51
C THR A 37 5.40 -3.63 -14.58
N THR A 38 5.52 -3.11 -13.34
CA THR A 38 6.57 -3.57 -12.40
C THR A 38 6.20 -4.87 -11.68
N LEU A 39 4.92 -5.28 -11.71
CA LEU A 39 4.42 -6.54 -11.15
C LEU A 39 3.56 -7.33 -12.15
N GLN A 40 3.84 -7.19 -13.44
CA GLN A 40 3.45 -8.17 -14.45
C GLN A 40 4.69 -8.97 -14.82
N ASP A 41 5.21 -9.74 -13.86
CA ASP A 41 5.83 -10.99 -14.26
C ASP A 41 4.65 -11.89 -14.67
N PRO A 42 4.48 -12.24 -15.97
CA PRO A 42 3.38 -13.08 -16.42
C PRO A 42 3.40 -14.49 -15.80
N PHE A 43 4.46 -14.84 -15.07
CA PHE A 43 4.60 -16.10 -14.35
C PHE A 43 4.22 -16.01 -12.87
N LEU A 44 4.00 -14.80 -12.32
CA LEU A 44 3.63 -14.57 -10.92
C LEU A 44 2.14 -14.21 -10.83
N ASP A 45 1.28 -15.18 -10.53
CA ASP A 45 -0.14 -14.98 -10.24
C ASP A 45 -0.33 -14.44 -8.81
N ILE A 46 0.30 -13.28 -8.54
CA ILE A 46 0.06 -12.52 -7.31
C ILE A 46 -1.18 -11.67 -7.55
N PRO A 47 -2.20 -11.70 -6.67
CA PRO A 47 -3.39 -10.89 -6.80
C PRO A 47 -2.95 -9.44 -6.95
N THR A 48 -3.53 -8.76 -7.95
CA THR A 48 -3.15 -7.40 -8.28
C THR A 48 -3.10 -6.56 -7.00
N PRO A 49 -1.93 -6.02 -6.62
CA PRO A 49 -1.76 -5.39 -5.33
C PRO A 49 -2.75 -4.22 -5.21
N ARG A 50 -3.63 -4.29 -4.22
CA ARG A 50 -4.50 -3.17 -3.88
C ARG A 50 -3.69 -2.18 -3.07
N ILE A 51 -3.00 -1.28 -3.77
CA ILE A 51 -2.30 -0.15 -3.13
C ILE A 51 -3.34 0.89 -2.70
N LYS A 52 -3.32 1.23 -1.41
CA LYS A 52 -4.21 2.22 -0.80
C LYS A 52 -3.39 3.24 -0.03
N TRP A 53 -3.85 4.49 -0.01
CA TRP A 53 -3.27 5.53 0.84
C TRP A 53 -4.04 5.60 2.14
N VAL A 54 -3.36 5.42 3.27
CA VAL A 54 -3.99 5.35 4.61
C VAL A 54 -3.28 6.24 5.60
N ASP A 55 -4.02 6.73 6.59
CA ASP A 55 -3.45 7.44 7.73
C ASP A 55 -2.64 6.46 8.59
N PRO A 56 -1.31 6.64 8.72
CA PRO A 56 -0.48 5.71 9.47
C PRO A 56 -0.87 5.66 10.96
N ILE A 57 -1.48 6.69 11.54
CA ILE A 57 -1.89 6.72 12.96
C ILE A 57 -3.02 5.71 13.23
N ARG A 58 -3.88 5.47 12.22
CA ARG A 58 -5.04 4.58 12.34
C ARG A 58 -4.71 3.09 12.23
N LEU A 59 -3.47 2.75 11.88
CA LEU A 59 -3.02 1.37 11.73
C LEU A 59 -2.71 0.72 13.08
N VAL A 60 -3.25 -0.49 13.27
CA VAL A 60 -3.04 -1.32 14.47
C VAL A 60 -1.75 -2.11 14.33
N ARG A 61 -0.89 -2.08 15.35
CA ARG A 61 0.33 -2.89 15.40
C ARG A 61 0.09 -4.16 16.20
N HIS A 62 0.78 -5.24 15.85
CA HIS A 62 0.84 -6.47 16.63
C HIS A 62 2.24 -6.84 17.13
N GLU A 63 3.27 -6.10 16.73
CA GLU A 63 4.64 -6.23 17.22
C GLU A 63 5.27 -4.87 17.56
N HIS A 64 6.31 -4.91 18.39
CA HIS A 64 7.08 -3.72 18.75
C HIS A 64 8.16 -3.43 17.71
N THR A 65 8.50 -2.15 17.53
CA THR A 65 9.66 -1.77 16.73
C THR A 65 10.93 -1.75 17.58
N SER A 66 12.01 -2.36 17.09
CA SER A 66 13.37 -2.10 17.61
C SER A 66 13.75 -0.62 17.43
N ARG A 67 14.16 0.03 18.53
CA ARG A 67 14.58 1.45 18.54
C ARG A 67 15.77 1.71 17.62
N ALA A 68 16.84 0.91 17.74
CA ALA A 68 18.06 1.09 16.94
C ALA A 68 17.78 0.95 15.43
N HIS A 69 16.90 0.02 15.05
CA HIS A 69 16.48 -0.14 13.66
C HIS A 69 15.62 1.03 13.20
N LEU A 70 14.71 1.53 14.05
CA LEU A 70 13.88 2.69 13.73
C LEU A 70 14.72 3.96 13.52
N GLU A 71 15.71 4.21 14.38
CA GLU A 71 16.65 5.33 14.25
C GLU A 71 17.47 5.23 12.95
N SER A 72 17.98 4.03 12.64
CA SER A 72 18.72 3.79 11.39
C SER A 72 17.84 4.00 10.15
N LEU A 73 16.58 3.54 10.20
CA LEU A 73 15.62 3.74 9.11
C LEU A 73 15.26 5.21 8.92
N LEU A 74 15.06 5.98 10.00
CA LEU A 74 14.80 7.41 9.92
C LEU A 74 15.95 8.16 9.25
N ALA A 75 17.19 7.89 9.68
CA ALA A 75 18.38 8.49 9.06
C ALA A 75 18.49 8.15 7.57
N TYR A 76 18.21 6.89 7.20
CA TYR A 76 18.16 6.47 5.80
C TYR A 76 17.08 7.24 5.02
N LEU A 77 15.83 7.27 5.49
CA LEU A 77 14.72 7.93 4.81
C LEU A 77 14.93 9.45 4.62
N GLN A 78 15.68 10.09 5.53
CA GLN A 78 16.03 11.51 5.42
C GLN A 78 17.13 11.81 4.40
N THR A 79 17.94 10.81 4.03
CA THR A 79 19.11 10.99 3.16
C THR A 79 18.89 10.50 1.73
N ILE A 80 17.91 9.64 1.51
CA ILE A 80 17.64 9.09 0.18
C ILE A 80 17.01 10.11 -0.79
N PRO A 81 17.33 10.02 -2.10
CA PRO A 81 16.66 10.80 -3.14
C PRO A 81 15.13 10.54 -3.19
N PRO A 82 14.28 11.54 -3.54
CA PRO A 82 12.83 11.37 -3.67
C PRO A 82 12.39 10.30 -4.70
N ASN A 83 13.20 10.03 -5.72
CA ASN A 83 12.93 8.98 -6.70
C ASN A 83 13.33 7.57 -6.21
N SER A 84 13.82 7.43 -4.98
CA SER A 84 14.21 6.14 -4.42
C SER A 84 12.97 5.27 -4.14
N PRO A 85 12.91 4.03 -4.65
CA PRO A 85 11.76 3.15 -4.46
C PRO A 85 11.78 2.47 -3.08
N ILE A 86 10.75 2.71 -2.27
CA ILE A 86 10.63 2.18 -0.91
C ILE A 86 9.49 1.15 -0.84
N PRO A 87 9.71 -0.03 -0.22
CA PRO A 87 8.66 -1.03 -0.08
C PRO A 87 7.51 -0.47 0.77
N VAL A 88 6.28 -0.64 0.28
CA VAL A 88 5.09 -0.23 1.03
C VAL A 88 4.90 -1.15 2.25
N PRO A 89 4.25 -0.71 3.34
CA PRO A 89 3.85 -1.63 4.41
C PRO A 89 2.72 -2.53 3.92
N VAL A 90 2.60 -3.72 4.50
CA VAL A 90 1.53 -4.66 4.21
C VAL A 90 0.51 -4.59 5.33
N VAL A 91 -0.77 -4.45 5.00
CA VAL A 91 -1.85 -4.32 5.99
C VAL A 91 -3.03 -5.21 5.64
N THR A 92 -3.88 -5.49 6.62
CA THR A 92 -5.15 -6.19 6.40
C THR A 92 -6.17 -5.33 5.66
N ALA A 93 -7.02 -5.98 4.87
CA ALA A 93 -8.21 -5.38 4.26
C ALA A 93 -9.31 -5.10 5.29
N SER A 94 -9.47 -5.98 6.28
CA SER A 94 -10.50 -5.81 7.29
C SER A 94 -10.15 -4.69 8.30
N HIS A 95 -11.19 -4.10 8.88
CA HIS A 95 -11.11 -2.95 9.79
C HIS A 95 -11.28 -3.36 11.27
N PRO A 96 -10.53 -2.76 12.22
CA PRO A 96 -9.41 -1.85 12.01
C PRO A 96 -8.21 -2.56 11.35
N GLN A 97 -7.51 -1.81 10.49
CA GLN A 97 -6.44 -2.37 9.66
C GLN A 97 -5.20 -2.68 10.52
N VAL A 98 -4.72 -3.92 10.45
CA VAL A 98 -3.55 -4.39 11.18
C VAL A 98 -2.35 -4.38 10.25
N ILE A 99 -1.20 -3.91 10.74
CA ILE A 99 0.08 -3.95 10.03
C ILE A 99 0.56 -5.39 10.03
N LEU A 100 0.59 -6.05 8.88
CA LEU A 100 1.17 -7.39 8.74
C LEU A 100 2.69 -7.30 8.63
N ASP A 101 3.21 -6.40 7.80
CA ASP A 101 4.65 -6.16 7.67
C ASP A 101 4.96 -4.67 7.50
N GLY A 102 6.15 -4.26 7.97
CA GLY A 102 6.62 -2.88 7.86
C GLY A 102 6.33 -1.98 9.07
N HIS A 103 6.27 -2.53 10.29
CA HIS A 103 6.02 -1.77 11.52
C HIS A 103 7.01 -0.62 11.74
N HIS A 104 8.29 -0.82 11.39
CA HIS A 104 9.30 0.25 11.42
C HIS A 104 9.01 1.36 10.41
N ARG A 105 8.57 1.01 9.19
CA ARG A 105 8.21 2.00 8.15
C ARG A 105 6.99 2.81 8.55
N VAL A 106 5.96 2.16 9.11
CA VAL A 106 4.78 2.86 9.64
C VAL A 106 5.16 3.77 10.80
N SER A 107 5.99 3.29 11.74
CA SER A 107 6.44 4.08 12.88
C SER A 107 7.31 5.27 12.46
N ALA A 108 8.22 5.08 11.51
CA ALA A 108 9.04 6.15 10.94
C ALA A 108 8.16 7.21 10.26
N SER A 109 7.15 6.77 9.51
CA SER A 109 6.19 7.67 8.84
C SER A 109 5.42 8.54 9.83
N ARG A 110 5.01 7.98 10.97
CA ARG A 110 4.38 8.74 12.06
C ARG A 110 5.32 9.80 12.64
N ILE A 111 6.59 9.43 12.89
CA ILE A 111 7.61 10.34 13.44
C ILE A 111 7.92 11.48 12.45
N LEU A 112 7.97 11.17 11.15
CA LEU A 112 8.16 12.15 10.08
C LEU A 112 6.90 13.01 9.82
N GLY A 113 5.80 12.77 10.53
CA GLY A 113 4.57 13.54 10.40
C GLY A 113 3.81 13.30 9.10
N LEU A 114 4.01 12.16 8.44
CA LEU A 114 3.30 11.83 7.21
C LEU A 114 1.80 11.65 7.48
N LYS A 115 0.96 12.34 6.70
CA LYS A 115 -0.50 12.28 6.81
C LYS A 115 -1.08 11.01 6.20
N LEU A 116 -0.51 10.57 5.08
CA LEU A 116 -0.90 9.33 4.41
C LEU A 116 0.35 8.56 4.00
N ILE A 117 0.24 7.24 3.98
CA ILE A 117 1.25 6.34 3.43
C ILE A 117 0.61 5.35 2.46
N PRO A 118 1.32 4.93 1.39
CA PRO A 118 0.84 3.85 0.56
C PRO A 118 1.03 2.53 1.32
N VAL A 119 0.02 1.67 1.28
CA VAL A 119 0.05 0.32 1.86
C VAL A 119 -0.46 -0.69 0.85
N TRP A 120 0.07 -1.91 0.92
CA TRP A 120 -0.46 -3.06 0.20
C TRP A 120 -1.49 -3.77 1.08
N GLU A 121 -2.74 -3.76 0.62
CA GLU A 121 -3.86 -4.39 1.32
C GLU A 121 -3.96 -5.89 0.98
N VAL A 122 -4.05 -6.73 2.01
CA VAL A 122 -4.18 -8.20 1.93
C VAL A 122 -5.45 -8.64 2.65
N ASP A 123 -6.21 -9.53 2.04
CA ASP A 123 -7.40 -10.12 2.67
C ASP A 123 -6.98 -11.12 3.76
N ASP A 124 -7.22 -10.77 5.02
CA ASP A 124 -6.90 -11.59 6.19
C ASP A 124 -7.99 -12.60 6.56
N LEU A 125 -9.14 -12.57 5.86
CA LEU A 125 -10.23 -13.52 6.05
C LEU A 125 -10.20 -14.66 5.04
N ASP A 126 -9.49 -14.50 3.92
CA ASP A 126 -9.31 -15.54 2.89
C ASP A 126 -8.82 -16.87 3.50
N GLU A 127 -7.96 -16.81 4.53
CA GLU A 127 -7.41 -18.00 5.17
C GLU A 127 -8.43 -18.85 5.92
N ILE A 128 -9.58 -18.28 6.32
CA ILE A 128 -10.64 -19.02 7.03
C ILE A 128 -11.17 -20.16 6.13
N ASP A 129 -11.38 -19.86 4.85
CA ASP A 129 -11.93 -20.81 3.88
C ASP A 129 -10.83 -21.46 3.01
N ASN A 130 -9.66 -20.81 2.89
CA ASN A 130 -8.60 -21.19 1.95
C ASN A 130 -7.23 -21.42 2.59
N TRP A 131 -7.17 -22.00 3.80
CA TRP A 131 -5.92 -22.22 4.56
C TRP A 131 -4.70 -22.61 3.69
N ASP A 132 -4.77 -23.67 2.88
CA ASP A 132 -3.60 -24.12 2.09
C ASP A 132 -3.27 -23.21 0.89
N LYS A 133 -4.23 -22.42 0.42
CA LYS A 133 -4.15 -21.61 -0.80
C LYS A 133 -3.91 -20.13 -0.55
N THR A 134 -4.04 -19.67 0.70
CA THR A 134 -3.77 -18.28 1.03
C THR A 134 -2.33 -17.90 0.70
N LEU A 135 -2.22 -16.77 0.01
CA LEU A 135 -0.98 -16.29 -0.57
C LEU A 135 -0.05 -15.65 0.45
N VAL A 136 -0.61 -15.04 1.50
CA VAL A 136 0.18 -14.47 2.59
C VAL A 136 0.03 -15.37 3.80
N ARG A 137 1.16 -15.87 4.29
CA ARG A 137 1.22 -16.80 5.42
C ARG A 137 2.01 -16.17 6.54
N CYS A 138 1.55 -16.39 7.77
CA CYS A 138 2.23 -15.96 8.98
C CYS A 138 2.89 -17.18 9.65
N TYR A 139 4.12 -17.01 10.10
CA TYR A 139 4.89 -18.02 10.79
C TYR A 139 5.46 -17.47 12.10
N ALA A 140 5.37 -18.24 13.17
CA ALA A 140 6.02 -17.90 14.42
C ALA A 140 7.54 -17.92 14.23
N GLN A 141 8.22 -16.84 14.63
CA GLN A 141 9.67 -16.75 14.48
C GLN A 141 10.42 -17.74 15.39
N SER A 142 9.83 -18.12 16.53
CA SER A 142 10.47 -18.96 17.55
C SER A 142 10.59 -20.43 17.14
N ASN A 143 9.59 -20.97 16.44
CA ASN A 143 9.52 -22.39 16.11
C ASN A 143 9.20 -22.66 14.63
N GLY A 144 8.98 -21.62 13.82
CA GLY A 144 8.65 -21.75 12.40
C GLY A 144 7.26 -22.33 12.14
N LEU A 145 6.41 -22.50 13.16
CA LEU A 145 5.06 -23.03 12.96
C LEU A 145 4.18 -21.99 12.29
N ARG A 146 3.37 -22.44 11.34
CA ARG A 146 2.36 -21.61 10.69
C ARG A 146 1.33 -21.16 11.71
N MET A 147 0.98 -19.88 11.63
CA MET A 147 -0.04 -19.25 12.44
C MET A 147 -1.16 -18.75 11.54
N ALA A 148 -2.39 -18.84 12.04
CA ALA A 148 -3.52 -18.23 11.37
C ALA A 148 -3.39 -16.71 11.39
N LEU A 149 -3.38 -16.09 10.21
CA LEU A 149 -3.36 -14.65 9.99
C LEU A 149 -4.58 -13.99 10.66
N HIS A 150 -5.77 -14.58 10.54
CA HIS A 150 -6.97 -14.07 11.21
C HIS A 150 -6.83 -14.05 12.74
N GLU A 151 -6.09 -15.01 13.33
CA GLU A 151 -5.86 -15.06 14.78
C GLU A 151 -4.84 -14.01 15.22
N VAL A 152 -3.76 -13.82 14.45
CA VAL A 152 -2.77 -12.76 14.69
C VAL A 152 -3.45 -11.38 14.66
N THR A 153 -4.27 -11.16 13.63
CA THR A 153 -4.95 -9.88 13.42
C THR A 153 -6.07 -9.64 14.43
N ARG A 154 -6.86 -10.66 14.79
CA ARG A 154 -7.84 -10.58 15.88
C ARG A 154 -7.18 -10.16 17.20
N ARG A 155 -6.11 -10.83 17.62
CA ARG A 155 -5.37 -10.47 18.84
C ARG A 155 -4.82 -9.06 18.81
N ALA A 156 -4.28 -8.63 17.66
CA ALA A 156 -3.79 -7.27 17.49
C ALA A 156 -4.88 -6.23 17.72
N ARG A 157 -6.08 -6.47 17.17
CA ARG A 157 -7.27 -5.61 17.34
C ARG A 157 -7.77 -5.56 18.78
N GLU A 158 -7.58 -6.65 19.52
CA GLU A 158 -7.87 -6.73 20.97
C GLU A 158 -6.82 -6.02 21.84
N GLY A 159 -5.74 -5.49 21.24
CA GLY A 159 -4.67 -4.79 21.96
C GLY A 159 -3.57 -5.71 22.48
N ASN A 160 -3.57 -7.00 22.10
CA ASN A 160 -2.52 -7.95 22.47
C ASN A 160 -1.29 -7.76 21.56
N ILE A 161 -0.32 -6.97 22.03
CA ILE A 161 0.96 -6.69 21.35
C ILE A 161 2.03 -7.64 21.92
N ASP A 162 1.81 -8.95 21.83
CA ASP A 162 2.54 -9.91 22.67
C ASP A 162 3.54 -10.81 21.90
N TRP A 163 3.93 -10.39 20.70
CA TRP A 163 4.93 -11.10 19.91
C TRP A 163 6.35 -10.54 20.12
N GLY A 164 6.55 -9.59 21.03
CA GLY A 164 7.86 -8.99 21.27
C GLY A 164 8.34 -8.08 20.13
N ILE A 165 9.67 -7.95 19.95
CA ILE A 165 10.29 -7.05 18.97
C ILE A 165 10.13 -7.55 17.52
N LYS A 166 9.91 -8.86 17.33
CA LYS A 166 9.60 -9.51 16.05
C LYS A 166 9.26 -10.99 16.29
N GLY A 167 8.05 -11.26 16.78
CA GLY A 167 7.65 -12.64 17.10
C GLY A 167 7.05 -13.39 15.91
N THR A 168 6.73 -12.66 14.84
CA THR A 168 6.13 -13.22 13.63
C THR A 168 6.98 -12.91 12.41
N ARG A 169 6.98 -13.84 11.45
CA ARG A 169 7.49 -13.65 10.10
C ARG A 169 6.34 -13.83 9.14
N HIS A 170 6.24 -12.91 8.18
CA HIS A 170 5.25 -13.00 7.12
C HIS A 170 5.95 -13.32 5.81
N VAL A 171 5.38 -14.26 5.08
CA VAL A 171 5.90 -14.70 3.78
C VAL A 171 4.78 -14.69 2.74
N ALA A 172 5.14 -14.40 1.51
CA ALA A 172 4.32 -14.67 0.35
C ALA A 172 4.63 -16.08 -0.17
N HIS A 173 3.57 -16.75 -0.58
CA HIS A 173 3.58 -18.00 -1.29
C HIS A 173 3.45 -17.73 -2.79
N PHE A 174 4.33 -18.33 -3.58
CA PHE A 174 4.29 -18.25 -5.04
C PHE A 174 3.68 -19.51 -5.64
N PRO A 175 2.44 -19.48 -6.12
CA PRO A 175 1.93 -20.55 -6.96
C PRO A 175 2.69 -20.49 -8.30
N LEU A 176 3.57 -21.46 -8.55
CA LEU A 176 4.09 -21.67 -9.89
C LEU A 176 2.90 -22.02 -10.77
N SER A 177 2.71 -21.27 -11.86
CA SER A 177 1.59 -21.36 -12.80
C SER A 177 1.58 -22.64 -13.66
N ARG A 178 2.16 -23.74 -13.16
CA ARG A 178 2.19 -25.05 -13.83
C ARG A 178 1.38 -26.09 -13.06
N PRO A 179 0.63 -26.97 -13.75
CA PRO A 179 0.01 -28.13 -13.13
C PRO A 179 1.11 -29.01 -12.54
N GLN A 180 1.14 -29.09 -11.21
CA GLN A 180 2.16 -29.80 -10.46
C GLN A 180 2.03 -31.31 -10.73
N ALA A 181 3.10 -31.90 -11.27
CA ALA A 181 3.35 -33.32 -11.04
C ALA A 181 3.61 -33.51 -9.54
N SER A 182 3.03 -34.55 -8.94
CA SER A 182 3.09 -34.81 -7.49
C SER A 182 4.54 -34.77 -6.97
N GLY A 183 4.88 -33.75 -6.18
CA GLY A 183 6.18 -33.66 -5.49
C GLY A 183 6.93 -32.33 -5.58
N GLU A 184 6.46 -31.35 -6.35
CA GLU A 184 7.16 -30.05 -6.44
C GLU A 184 6.92 -29.14 -5.21
N MET A 185 8.03 -28.59 -4.72
CA MET A 185 8.14 -27.79 -3.50
C MET A 185 7.64 -26.36 -3.76
N PHE A 186 6.74 -25.87 -2.91
CA PHE A 186 6.32 -24.46 -2.93
C PHE A 186 7.48 -23.54 -2.51
N ILE A 187 7.66 -22.43 -3.23
CA ILE A 187 8.67 -21.42 -2.88
C ILE A 187 8.00 -20.34 -2.03
N GLU A 188 8.43 -20.25 -0.77
CA GLU A 188 8.04 -19.17 0.14
C GLU A 188 9.11 -18.08 0.15
N VAL A 189 8.67 -16.83 0.08
CA VAL A 189 9.56 -15.66 0.03
C VAL A 189 9.10 -14.63 1.05
N ALA A 190 10.04 -14.02 1.77
CA ALA A 190 9.72 -12.94 2.71
C ALA A 190 8.94 -11.80 2.02
N LEU A 191 7.85 -11.33 2.65
CA LEU A 191 6.98 -10.30 2.06
C LEU A 191 7.77 -9.09 1.58
N GLU A 192 8.71 -8.58 2.38
CA GLU A 192 9.55 -7.43 2.05
C GLU A 192 10.26 -7.51 0.67
N ARG A 193 10.53 -8.73 0.16
CA ARG A 193 11.17 -8.92 -1.14
C ARG A 193 10.19 -8.79 -2.32
N VAL A 194 8.90 -8.98 -2.07
CA VAL A 194 7.84 -9.04 -3.09
C VAL A 194 6.86 -7.87 -2.98
N THR A 195 6.88 -7.15 -1.86
CA THR A 195 6.02 -6.00 -1.63
C THR A 195 6.26 -4.92 -2.69
N PRO A 196 5.20 -4.36 -3.29
CA PRO A 196 5.32 -3.25 -4.22
C PRO A 196 6.15 -2.10 -3.62
N ARG A 197 6.87 -1.38 -4.48
CA ARG A 197 7.72 -0.27 -4.05
C ARG A 197 7.20 1.04 -4.61
N VAL A 198 7.04 2.05 -3.76
CA VAL A 198 6.61 3.39 -4.16
C VAL A 198 7.73 4.40 -3.95
N ASN A 199 7.91 5.31 -4.90
CA ASN A 199 8.94 6.35 -4.81
C ASN A 199 8.75 7.18 -3.54
N TRP A 200 9.82 7.38 -2.78
CA TRP A 200 9.82 8.08 -1.50
C TRP A 200 9.21 9.48 -1.58
N GLY A 201 9.47 10.20 -2.66
CA GLY A 201 8.91 11.52 -2.97
C GLY A 201 7.38 11.54 -2.97
N SER A 202 6.74 10.42 -3.34
CA SER A 202 5.28 10.28 -3.30
C SER A 202 4.75 10.14 -1.88
N TRP A 203 5.53 9.53 -0.97
CA TRP A 203 5.14 9.38 0.44
C TRP A 203 5.14 10.74 1.12
N ILE A 204 6.22 11.51 0.93
CA ILE A 204 6.40 12.81 1.59
C ILE A 204 5.50 13.91 1.01
N SER A 205 5.12 13.83 -0.28
CA SER A 205 4.20 14.78 -0.90
C SER A 205 2.74 14.58 -0.49
N SER A 206 2.40 13.44 0.13
CA SER A 206 1.04 13.16 0.62
C SER A 206 0.55 14.18 1.66
N ASN A 207 1.48 14.87 2.33
CA ASN A 207 1.17 15.93 3.29
C ASN A 207 0.42 17.09 2.62
N ASP A 208 0.75 17.42 1.37
CA ASP A 208 0.16 18.54 0.64
C ASP A 208 -1.27 18.24 0.17
N VAL A 209 -1.57 16.97 -0.11
CA VAL A 209 -2.88 16.51 -0.62
C VAL A 209 -3.98 16.65 0.43
N SER A 210 -3.65 16.49 1.72
CA SER A 210 -4.62 16.58 2.82
C SER A 210 -5.24 17.98 2.99
N SER A 211 -4.56 19.04 2.50
CA SER A 211 -5.11 20.40 2.49
C SER A 211 -6.21 20.60 1.45
N ARG A 212 -6.32 19.72 0.44
CA ARG A 212 -7.29 19.85 -0.67
C ARG A 212 -8.41 18.82 -0.65
N MET A 213 -8.30 17.75 0.14
CA MET A 213 -9.31 16.68 0.21
C MET A 213 -10.52 17.00 1.11
N ASN A 214 -10.48 18.07 1.90
CA ASN A 214 -11.66 18.52 2.65
C ASN A 214 -12.70 19.27 1.79
N ASP A 215 -12.38 19.60 0.53
CA ASP A 215 -13.26 20.38 -0.36
C ASP A 215 -13.86 19.57 -1.54
N ILE A 216 -13.59 18.26 -1.63
CA ILE A 216 -14.12 17.44 -2.73
C ILE A 216 -15.12 16.44 -2.19
N ALA A 217 -16.39 16.86 -2.13
CA ALA A 217 -17.52 15.96 -2.09
C ALA A 217 -17.48 15.08 -3.36
N VAL A 218 -17.19 13.79 -3.19
CA VAL A 218 -17.26 12.82 -4.27
C VAL A 218 -18.74 12.63 -4.65
N PRO A 219 -19.15 12.92 -5.89
CA PRO A 219 -20.53 12.69 -6.29
C PRO A 219 -20.80 11.18 -6.32
N ASN A 220 -21.94 10.82 -5.74
CA ASN A 220 -22.44 9.46 -5.63
C ASN A 220 -22.79 8.92 -7.02
N ILE A 221 -21.90 8.15 -7.65
CA ILE A 221 -22.18 7.49 -8.93
C ILE A 221 -22.89 6.17 -8.63
N GLY A 222 -24.22 6.25 -8.60
CA GLY A 222 -25.13 5.14 -8.43
C GLY A 222 -26.39 5.34 -9.25
N SER A 223 -26.26 5.57 -10.56
CA SER A 223 -27.38 5.47 -11.51
C SER A 223 -26.98 4.57 -12.67
N ARG A 224 -27.50 3.33 -12.65
CA ARG A 224 -27.46 2.39 -13.77
C ARG A 224 -28.34 2.93 -14.91
N GLU A 225 -27.74 3.23 -16.05
CA GLU A 225 -28.49 3.23 -17.32
C GLU A 225 -28.30 1.89 -18.02
N HIS A 226 -29.43 1.26 -18.33
CA HIS A 226 -29.51 0.06 -19.15
C HIS A 226 -29.29 0.41 -20.62
N VAL A 227 -28.21 -0.11 -21.22
CA VAL A 227 -28.04 -0.10 -22.68
C VAL A 227 -28.81 -1.28 -23.27
N ARG A 228 -29.87 -0.98 -24.05
CA ARG A 228 -30.53 -1.93 -24.95
C ARG A 228 -29.65 -2.16 -26.18
N VAL A 229 -29.38 -3.42 -26.51
CA VAL A 229 -28.78 -3.80 -27.79
C VAL A 229 -29.91 -4.24 -28.75
N PRO A 230 -30.05 -3.64 -29.95
CA PRO A 230 -31.01 -4.08 -30.96
C PRO A 230 -30.50 -5.33 -31.70
N GLY A 231 -31.45 -6.18 -32.05
CA GLY A 231 -31.24 -7.58 -32.40
C GLY A 231 -30.50 -7.87 -33.72
N ILE A 232 -30.07 -9.12 -33.81
CA ILE A 232 -29.65 -9.76 -35.04
C ILE A 232 -30.71 -10.82 -35.38
N LYS A 233 -31.38 -10.64 -36.51
CA LYS A 233 -32.10 -11.70 -37.22
C LYS A 233 -31.08 -12.43 -38.09
N VAL A 234 -30.88 -13.72 -37.86
CA VAL A 234 -30.86 -14.80 -38.87
C VAL A 234 -31.38 -16.05 -38.18
#